data_AF-T1Z0M4-F1
#
_entry.id   AF-T1Z0M4-F1
#
_cell.length_a   1.000
_cell.length_b   1.000
_cell.length_c   1.000
_cell.angle_alpha   90.00
_cell.angle_beta   90.00
_cell.angle_gamma   90.00
#
_symmetry.space_group_name_H-M   'P 1'
#
loop_
_entity.id
_entity.type
_entity.pdbx_description
1 polymer ?
#
loop_
_entity_poly.entity_id
_entity_poly.type
_entity_poly.pdbx_seq_one_letter_code
_entity_poly.pdbx_strand_id
1 'polypeptide(L)' 'RPSSKVIIKFLLVMQKHGYIGEFEYVDDHRAGKIVVELNGRLNKCGVISPRFDICVKEIEGWTARLLPSRQFGYIVL' A
#
# COMPACT_ATOMS: atom_id res chain seq x y z
N ARG A 1 15.18 -4.93 -7.82
CA ARG A 1 14.67 -4.37 -6.54
C ARG A 1 13.82 -5.48 -5.96
N PRO A 2 14.10 -6.02 -4.77
CA PRO A 2 13.46 -7.25 -4.33
C PRO A 2 11.93 -7.10 -4.30
N SER A 3 11.25 -7.90 -5.12
CA SER A 3 9.83 -8.11 -5.03
C SER A 3 9.55 -9.10 -3.90
N SER A 4 8.78 -8.68 -2.91
CA SER A 4 8.30 -9.57 -1.86
C SER A 4 6.83 -9.87 -2.07
N LYS A 5 6.38 -11.04 -1.58
CA LYS A 5 4.96 -11.42 -1.58
C LYS A 5 4.07 -10.36 -0.93
N VAL A 6 4.60 -9.65 0.07
CA VAL A 6 3.89 -8.57 0.77
C VAL A 6 3.67 -7.36 -0.12
N ILE A 7 4.68 -6.97 -0.92
CA ILE A 7 4.55 -5.84 -1.86
C ILE A 7 3.49 -6.15 -2.92
N ILE A 8 3.47 -7.37 -3.47
CA ILE A 8 2.45 -7.78 -4.45
C ILE A 8 1.05 -7.71 -3.84
N LYS A 9 0.86 -8.25 -2.63
CA LYS A 9 -0.42 -8.16 -1.91
C LYS A 9 -0.85 -6.72 -1.64
N PHE A 10 0.10 -5.85 -1.29
CA PHE A 10 -0.18 -4.44 -1.06
C PHE A 10 -0.61 -3.72 -2.34
N LEU A 11 0.09 -3.97 -3.46
CA LEU A 11 -0.28 -3.39 -4.77
C LEU A 11 -1.67 -3.87 -5.24
N LEU A 12 -2.03 -5.13 -5.00
CA LEU A 12 -3.39 -5.63 -5.28
C LEU A 12 -4.47 -4.84 -4.53
N VAL A 13 -4.23 -4.49 -3.25
CA VAL A 13 -5.16 -3.64 -2.49
C VAL A 13 -5.23 -2.23 -3.08
N MET A 14 -4.08 -1.65 -3.47
CA MET A 14 -4.06 -0.33 -4.10
C MET A 14 -4.80 -0.29 -5.44
N GLN A 15 -4.65 -1.34 -6.26
CA GLN A 15 -5.35 -1.49 -7.55
C GLN A 15 -6.86 -1.64 -7.32
N LYS A 16 -7.28 -2.46 -6.34
CA LYS A 16 -8.69 -2.64 -5.98
C LYS A 16 -9.38 -1.32 -5.58
N HIS A 17 -8.67 -0.42 -4.91
CA HIS A 17 -9.18 0.90 -4.55
C HIS A 17 -8.96 1.97 -5.64
N GLY A 18 -8.37 1.60 -6.79
CA GLY A 18 -8.20 2.48 -7.95
C GLY A 18 -7.11 3.55 -7.79
N TYR A 19 -6.16 3.37 -6.87
CA TYR A 19 -5.01 4.28 -6.72
C TYR A 19 -3.91 4.07 -7.75
N ILE A 20 -3.82 2.87 -8.33
CA ILE A 20 -2.89 2.50 -9.38
C ILE A 20 -3.65 1.79 -10.51
N GLY A 21 -3.05 1.77 -11.70
CA GLY A 21 -3.53 0.98 -12.83
C GLY A 21 -3.05 -0.46 -12.75
N GLU A 22 -2.77 -1.05 -13.91
CA GLU A 22 -2.21 -2.38 -13.99
C GLU A 22 -0.76 -2.43 -13.47
N PHE A 23 -0.37 -3.60 -12.96
CA PHE A 23 1.02 -3.85 -12.60
C PHE A 23 1.45 -5.24 -13.06
N GLU A 24 2.72 -5.36 -13.44
CA GLU A 24 3.30 -6.60 -13.95
C GLU A 24 4.52 -7.00 -13.13
N TYR A 25 4.64 -8.31 -12.88
CA TYR A 25 5.81 -8.91 -12.26
C TYR A 25 6.75 -9.46 -13.33
N VAL A 26 7.98 -8.96 -13.37
CA VAL A 26 9.04 -9.40 -14.29
C VAL A 26 10.08 -10.18 -13.51
N ASP A 27 10.27 -11.46 -13.83
CA ASP A 27 11.29 -12.30 -13.21
C ASP A 27 12.66 -12.06 -13.86
N ASP A 28 13.61 -11.55 -13.08
CA ASP A 28 15.00 -11.32 -13.50
C ASP A 28 15.96 -12.42 -13.04
N HIS A 29 15.44 -13.57 -12.59
CA HIS A 29 16.19 -14.69 -11.98
C HIS A 29 17.04 -14.28 -10.76
N ARG A 30 16.81 -13.08 -10.21
CA ARG A 30 17.49 -12.58 -9.01
C ARG A 30 16.48 -12.32 -7.92
N ALA A 31 15.88 -11.14 -7.94
CA ALA A 31 15.00 -10.67 -6.87
C ALA A 31 13.67 -10.15 -7.42
N GLY A 32 13.43 -10.30 -8.73
CA GLY A 32 12.25 -9.82 -9.42
C GLY A 32 12.24 -8.30 -9.58
N LYS A 33 11.36 -7.84 -10.47
CA LYS A 33 11.01 -6.44 -10.69
C LYS A 33 9.50 -6.32 -10.81
N ILE A 34 8.96 -5.19 -10.38
CA ILE A 34 7.53 -4.89 -10.53
C ILE A 34 7.42 -3.57 -11.29
N VAL A 35 6.69 -3.59 -12.39
CA VAL A 35 6.34 -2.40 -13.18
C VAL A 35 4.92 -2.03 -12.82
N VAL A 36 4.68 -0.77 -12.45
CA VAL A 36 3.37 -0.28 -12.00
C VAL A 36 2.96 0.91 -12.85
N GLU A 37 1.73 0.91 -13.36
CA GLU A 37 1.13 2.05 -14.04
C GLU A 37 0.49 3.01 -13.02
N LEU A 38 0.87 4.28 -13.08
CA LEU A 38 0.30 5.32 -12.21
C LEU A 38 -0.75 6.13 -12.98
N ASN A 39 -1.97 6.21 -12.41
CA ASN A 39 -3.10 6.93 -13.00
C ASN A 39 -3.26 8.38 -12.50
N GLY A 40 -2.30 8.88 -11.70
CA GLY A 40 -2.31 10.24 -11.14
C GLY A 40 -3.20 10.45 -9.90
N ARG A 41 -3.88 9.42 -9.37
CA ARG A 41 -4.76 9.56 -8.18
C ARG A 41 -4.04 9.41 -6.84
N LEU A 42 -2.76 9.02 -6.86
CA LEU A 42 -1.97 8.76 -5.66
C LEU A 42 -1.36 10.06 -5.13
N ASN A 43 -1.77 10.48 -3.93
CA ASN A 43 -1.20 11.65 -3.24
C ASN A 43 0.10 11.30 -2.49
N LYS A 44 0.01 10.27 -1.63
CA LYS A 44 1.12 9.79 -0.82
C LYS A 44 0.88 8.32 -0.46
N CYS A 45 1.92 7.52 -0.54
CA CYS A 45 1.95 6.14 -0.05
C CYS A 45 3.21 5.97 0.80
N GLY A 46 3.11 5.29 1.94
CA GLY A 46 4.21 5.13 2.87
C GLY A 46 4.02 3.91 3.76
N VAL A 47 5.10 3.51 4.43
CA VAL A 47 5.11 2.40 5.40
C VAL A 47 5.24 2.97 6.80
N ILE A 48 4.58 2.34 7.77
CA ILE A 48 4.76 2.65 9.19
C ILE A 48 5.88 1.74 9.72
N SER A 49 6.89 2.35 10.33
CA SER A 49 8.03 1.65 10.92
C SER A 49 8.29 2.16 12.35
N PRO A 50 8.40 1.27 13.36
CA PRO A 50 8.17 -0.18 13.30
C PRO A 50 6.69 -0.55 13.03
N ARG A 51 6.42 -1.81 12.71
CA ARG A 51 5.05 -2.32 12.60
C ARG A 51 4.49 -2.52 14.00
N PHE A 52 3.76 -1.54 14.50
CA PHE A 52 3.13 -1.61 15.82
C PHE A 52 1.97 -2.60 15.82
N ASP A 53 1.82 -3.34 16.90
CA ASP A 53 0.60 -4.09 17.18
C ASP A 53 -0.50 -3.10 17.61
N ILE A 54 -1.68 -3.20 16.99
CA ILE A 54 -2.78 -2.26 17.18
C ILE A 54 -4.02 -3.02 17.64
N CYS A 55 -4.60 -2.61 18.77
CA CYS A 55 -5.89 -3.14 19.21
C CYS A 55 -7.04 -2.55 18.38
N VAL A 56 -8.15 -3.28 18.23
CA VAL A 56 -9.34 -2.81 17.48
C VAL A 56 -9.84 -1.44 17.97
N LYS A 57 -9.74 -1.18 19.28
CA LYS A 57 -10.14 0.09 19.91
C LYS A 57 -9.26 1.28 19.51
N GLU A 58 -8.05 1.04 19.04
CA GLU A 58 -7.06 2.07 18.71
C GLU A 58 -7.07 2.47 17.23
N ILE A 59 -7.77 1.71 16.38
CA ILE A 59 -7.83 1.93 14.92
C ILE A 59 -8.30 3.34 14.60
N GLU A 60 -9.33 3.85 15.27
CA GLU A 60 -9.84 5.21 15.04
C GLU A 60 -8.81 6.30 15.38
N GLY A 61 -8.03 6.09 16.44
CA GLY A 61 -6.95 7.03 16.81
C GLY A 61 -5.81 7.04 15.79
N TRP A 62 -5.53 5.90 15.14
CA TRP A 62 -4.55 5.83 14.06
C TRP A 62 -5.07 6.43 12.75
N THR A 63 -6.32 6.16 12.37
CA THR A 63 -6.91 6.75 11.16
C THR A 63 -7.01 8.26 11.26
N ALA A 64 -7.41 8.81 12.41
CA ALA A 64 -7.48 10.25 12.63
C ALA A 64 -6.11 10.96 12.57
N ARG A 65 -5.03 10.28 12.95
CA ARG A 65 -3.67 10.84 12.93
C ARG A 65 -3.01 10.77 11.55
N LEU A 66 -3.32 9.73 10.77
CA LEU A 66 -2.60 9.43 9.54
C LEU A 66 -3.37 9.82 8.27
N LEU A 67 -4.69 9.74 8.28
CA LEU A 67 -5.50 10.02 7.10
C LEU A 67 -5.92 11.50 7.07
N PRO A 68 -5.94 12.12 5.88
CA PRO A 68 -6.30 13.53 5.74
C PRO A 68 -7.80 13.78 5.99
N SER A 69 -8.67 12.77 5.85
CA SER A 69 -10.08 12.87 6.20
C SER A 69 -10.69 11.48 6.48
N ARG A 70 -11.87 11.44 7.11
CA ARG A 70 -12.57 10.19 7.43
C ARG A 70 -13.05 9.41 6.20
N GLN A 71 -13.24 10.09 5.08
CA GLN A 71 -13.75 9.50 3.83
C GLN A 71 -12.65 9.26 2.78
N PHE A 72 -11.38 9.55 3.10
CA PHE A 72 -10.29 9.49 2.14
C PHE A 72 -9.05 8.78 2.69
N GLY A 73 -8.54 7.84 1.90
CA GLY A 73 -7.34 7.07 2.21
C GLY A 73 -7.64 5.80 2.99
N TYR A 74 -6.66 4.90 3.01
CA TYR A 74 -6.77 3.59 3.65
C TYR A 74 -5.50 3.29 4.44
N ILE A 75 -5.67 2.57 5.55
CA ILE A 75 -4.59 1.95 6.29
C ILE A 75 -4.67 0.44 6.03
N VAL A 76 -3.55 -0.16 5.60
CA VAL A 76 -3.44 -1.60 5.40
C VAL A 76 -2.69 -2.17 6.59
N LEU A 77 -3.31 -3.15 7.26
CA LEU A 77 -2.78 -3.87 8.43
C LEU A 77 -2.48 -5.33 8.07
#